data_AF-A0A951CVI7-F1
#
_entry.id   AF-A0A951CVI7-F1
#
_cell.length_a   1.000
_cell.length_b   1.000
_cell.length_c   1.000
_cell.angle_alpha   90.00
_cell.angle_beta   90.00
_cell.angle_gamma   90.00
#
_symmetry.space_group_name_H-M   'P 1'
#
loop_
_entity.id
_entity.type
_entity.pdbx_description
1 polymer ?
#
loop_
_entity_poly.entity_id
_entity_poly.type
_entity_poly.pdbx_seq_one_letter_code
_entity_poly.pdbx_strand_id
1 'polypeptide(L)'
;MPEMCPNSFQDFVRLVERRQRAEGPLWFRGAGKATYNLLPTLYRHAREHAVVDLELLERNLMMRFQQRSIPFMTRALADNWDHLFFMQHYGIPTRLLDWTENPLIGLYFAIMSSPFSGKLAGANPVLTFSSDAAVWILDPVAWNRHALRQRRFDRGILMPSEKPCRAISPLRGFRT
;
A
#
# COMPACT_ATOMS: atom_id res chain seq x y z
N MET A 1 6.73 -8.84 -14.04
CA MET A 1 7.61 -9.51 -13.05
C MET A 1 7.16 -10.96 -12.98
N PRO A 2 8.06 -11.95 -13.03
CA PRO A 2 7.68 -13.35 -12.93
C PRO A 2 7.18 -13.66 -11.51
N GLU A 3 6.13 -14.47 -11.43
CA GLU A 3 5.64 -15.04 -10.18
C GLU A 3 6.67 -16.06 -9.64
N MET A 4 6.88 -16.05 -8.32
CA MET A 4 7.83 -16.96 -7.66
C MET A 4 7.09 -17.68 -6.54
N CYS A 5 7.19 -19.01 -6.52
CA CYS A 5 6.49 -19.86 -5.55
C CYS A 5 7.51 -20.51 -4.60
N PRO A 6 7.83 -19.89 -3.45
CA PRO A 6 8.70 -20.52 -2.46
C PRO A 6 7.95 -21.68 -1.76
N ASN A 7 8.59 -22.84 -1.66
CA ASN A 7 8.00 -24.04 -1.08
C ASN A 7 8.17 -24.13 0.45
N SER A 8 9.06 -23.31 1.02
CA SER A 8 9.34 -23.28 2.45
C SER A 8 9.58 -21.85 2.95
N PHE A 9 9.41 -21.65 4.26
CA PHE A 9 9.74 -20.37 4.90
C PHE A 9 11.21 -19.97 4.69
N GLN A 10 12.13 -20.95 4.74
CA GLN A 10 13.54 -20.70 4.52
C GLN A 10 13.81 -20.24 3.07
N ASP A 11 13.12 -20.83 2.10
CA ASP A 11 13.23 -20.41 0.69
C ASP A 11 12.70 -19.00 0.48
N PHE A 12 11.59 -18.65 1.15
CA PHE A 12 11.06 -17.28 1.12
C PHE A 12 12.07 -16.27 1.69
N VAL A 13 12.67 -16.53 2.86
CA VAL A 13 13.66 -15.62 3.45
C VAL A 13 14.87 -15.46 2.53
N ARG A 14 15.42 -16.57 2.01
CA ARG A 14 16.54 -16.53 1.05
C ARG A 14 16.21 -15.76 -0.23
N LEU A 15 14.98 -15.90 -0.72
CA LEU A 15 14.48 -15.16 -1.88
C LEU A 15 14.49 -13.65 -1.63
N VAL A 16 13.95 -13.23 -0.48
CA VAL A 16 13.87 -11.83 -0.08
C VAL A 16 15.25 -11.22 0.12
N GLU A 17 16.14 -11.91 0.84
CA GLU A 17 17.51 -11.43 1.08
C GLU A 17 18.27 -11.23 -0.23
N ARG A 18 18.17 -12.20 -1.16
CA ARG A 18 18.81 -12.10 -2.48
C ARG A 18 18.30 -10.89 -3.27
N ARG A 19 16.98 -10.64 -3.23
CA ARG A 19 16.34 -9.51 -3.91
C ARG A 19 16.73 -8.17 -3.28
N GLN A 20 16.73 -8.06 -1.96
CA GLN A 20 17.13 -6.84 -1.26
C GLN A 20 18.59 -6.48 -1.53
N ARG A 21 19.49 -7.47 -1.67
CA ARG A 21 20.89 -7.23 -2.07
C ARG A 21 21.04 -6.70 -3.50
N ALA A 22 20.17 -7.12 -4.42
CA ALA A 22 20.24 -6.74 -5.83
C ALA A 22 19.50 -5.43 -6.14
N GLU A 23 18.33 -5.22 -5.53
CA GLU A 23 17.38 -4.15 -5.88
C GLU A 23 17.31 -3.05 -4.80
N GLY A 24 17.90 -3.27 -3.61
CA GLY A 24 17.91 -2.30 -2.51
C GLY A 24 16.72 -2.45 -1.55
N PRO A 25 16.27 -1.36 -0.89
CA PRO A 25 15.16 -1.42 0.06
C PRO A 25 13.84 -1.73 -0.66
N LEU A 26 13.27 -2.88 -0.37
CA LEU A 26 12.01 -3.36 -0.95
C LEU A 26 10.86 -3.21 0.04
N TRP A 27 9.67 -2.97 -0.50
CA TRP A 27 8.43 -2.93 0.25
C TRP A 27 7.58 -4.17 -0.03
N PHE A 28 6.86 -4.62 0.98
CA PHE A 28 6.11 -5.86 0.99
C PHE A 28 4.65 -5.61 1.36
N ARG A 29 3.74 -6.40 0.79
CA ARG A 29 2.32 -6.42 1.18
C ARG A 29 1.76 -7.84 1.10
N GLY A 30 1.12 -8.29 2.18
CA GLY A 30 0.46 -9.59 2.22
C GLY A 30 -0.94 -9.56 1.61
N ALA A 31 -1.30 -10.62 0.88
CA ALA A 31 -2.64 -10.87 0.37
C ALA A 31 -3.01 -12.34 0.61
N GLY A 32 -4.16 -12.58 1.23
CA GLY A 32 -4.63 -13.93 1.57
C GLY A 32 -4.98 -14.82 0.39
N LYS A 33 -5.10 -14.24 -0.80
CA LYS A 33 -5.35 -14.96 -2.05
C LYS A 33 -4.49 -14.39 -3.15
N ALA A 34 -3.78 -15.24 -3.88
CA ALA A 34 -2.94 -14.84 -5.00
C ALA A 34 -3.71 -14.12 -6.11
N THR A 35 -5.02 -14.40 -6.25
CA THR A 35 -5.88 -13.71 -7.23
C THR A 35 -6.33 -12.31 -6.81
N TYR A 36 -5.93 -11.82 -5.63
CA TYR A 36 -6.34 -10.48 -5.18
C TYR A 36 -5.50 -9.39 -5.85
N ASN A 37 -6.19 -8.50 -6.57
CA ASN A 37 -5.57 -7.34 -7.18
C ASN A 37 -5.14 -6.31 -6.12
N LEU A 38 -4.06 -5.59 -6.41
CA LEU A 38 -3.55 -4.45 -5.63
C LEU A 38 -4.43 -3.20 -5.82
N LEU A 39 -5.72 -3.31 -5.49
CA LEU A 39 -6.66 -2.20 -5.53
C LEU A 39 -6.96 -1.76 -4.08
N PRO A 40 -6.80 -0.46 -3.76
CA PRO A 40 -7.30 0.11 -2.52
C PRO A 40 -8.80 -0.09 -2.35
N THR A 41 -9.30 0.01 -1.12
CA THR A 41 -10.71 -0.26 -0.79
C THR A 41 -11.67 0.67 -1.51
N LEU A 42 -11.31 1.95 -1.72
CA LEU A 42 -12.11 2.89 -2.50
C LEU A 42 -12.33 2.43 -3.95
N TYR A 43 -11.31 1.88 -4.60
CA TYR A 43 -11.39 1.43 -5.99
C TYR A 43 -12.07 0.07 -6.16
N ARG A 44 -12.46 -0.60 -5.05
CA ARG A 44 -13.27 -1.83 -5.07
C ARG A 44 -14.77 -1.52 -5.04
N HIS A 45 -15.17 -0.26 -5.23
CA HIS A 45 -16.56 0.15 -5.20
C HIS A 45 -17.37 -0.54 -6.33
N ALA A 46 -18.58 -0.98 -6.00
CA ALA A 46 -19.37 -1.84 -6.87
C ALA A 46 -20.05 -1.11 -8.05
N ARG A 47 -20.23 0.22 -7.94
CA ARG A 47 -21.05 1.01 -8.89
C ARG A 47 -20.29 2.12 -9.61
N GLU A 48 -19.23 2.63 -9.01
CA GLU A 48 -18.49 3.78 -9.50
C GLU A 48 -17.07 3.33 -9.83
N HIS A 49 -16.65 3.55 -11.07
CA HIS A 49 -15.31 3.17 -11.54
C HIS A 49 -14.56 4.35 -12.17
N ALA A 50 -15.25 5.45 -12.48
CA ALA A 50 -14.59 6.64 -13.00
C ALA A 50 -13.80 7.33 -11.89
N VAL A 51 -12.58 7.76 -12.21
CA VAL A 51 -11.67 8.40 -11.25
C VAL A 51 -12.28 9.65 -10.63
N VAL A 52 -13.01 10.44 -11.42
CA VAL A 52 -13.66 11.69 -10.99
C VAL A 52 -14.75 11.40 -9.95
N ASP A 53 -15.58 10.39 -10.20
CA ASP A 53 -16.67 10.00 -9.29
C ASP A 53 -16.11 9.46 -7.97
N LEU A 54 -15.09 8.60 -8.05
CA LEU A 54 -14.42 8.04 -6.86
C LEU A 54 -13.73 9.11 -6.02
N GLU A 55 -13.13 10.12 -6.65
CA GLU A 55 -12.54 11.25 -5.93
C GLU A 55 -13.62 12.09 -5.22
N LEU A 56 -14.75 12.35 -5.89
CA LEU A 56 -15.88 13.04 -5.29
C LEU A 56 -16.48 12.24 -4.12
N LEU A 57 -16.60 10.93 -4.29
CA LEU A 57 -17.04 10.00 -3.25
C LEU A 57 -16.12 10.06 -2.02
N GLU A 58 -14.80 9.95 -2.21
CA GLU A 58 -13.84 10.02 -1.11
C GLU A 58 -13.91 11.37 -0.37
N ARG A 59 -14.02 12.48 -1.10
CA ARG A 59 -14.21 13.82 -0.50
C ARG A 59 -15.49 13.89 0.33
N ASN A 60 -16.59 13.34 -0.18
CA ASN A 60 -17.86 13.30 0.55
C ASN A 60 -17.78 12.42 1.80
N LEU A 61 -17.12 11.28 1.72
CA LEU A 61 -16.87 10.39 2.86
C LEU A 61 -16.00 11.08 3.91
N MET A 62 -14.94 11.77 3.49
CA MET A 62 -14.05 12.56 4.33
C MET A 62 -14.82 13.64 5.09
N MET A 63 -15.62 14.45 4.39
CA MET A 63 -16.43 15.50 5.03
C MET A 63 -17.39 14.93 6.07
N ARG A 64 -18.10 13.84 5.74
CA ARG A 64 -19.03 13.18 6.67
C ARG A 64 -18.30 12.60 7.88
N PHE A 65 -17.11 12.02 7.65
CA PHE A 65 -16.30 11.48 8.72
C PHE A 65 -15.88 12.59 9.68
N GLN A 66 -15.31 13.69 9.17
CA GLN A 66 -14.91 14.85 9.97
C GLN A 66 -16.06 15.41 10.81
N GLN A 67 -17.26 15.56 10.23
CA GLN A 67 -18.44 16.05 10.96
C GLN A 67 -18.87 15.12 12.11
N ARG A 68 -18.65 13.81 11.97
CA ARG A 68 -19.13 12.79 12.92
C ARG A 68 -18.05 12.29 13.88
N SER A 69 -16.77 12.45 13.55
CA SER A 69 -15.65 11.91 14.31
C SER A 69 -15.24 12.77 15.49
N ILE A 70 -15.62 14.07 15.51
CA ILE A 70 -15.21 15.03 16.56
C ILE A 70 -15.43 14.50 17.98
N PRO A 71 -16.59 13.90 18.35
CA PRO A 71 -16.80 13.40 19.70
C PRO A 71 -15.94 12.19 20.07
N PHE A 72 -15.42 11.48 19.07
CA PHE A 72 -14.63 10.26 19.23
C PHE A 72 -13.13 10.50 19.06
N MET A 73 -12.74 11.76 18.95
CA MET A 73 -11.39 12.16 18.58
C MET A 73 -10.60 12.60 19.83
N THR A 74 -9.57 11.83 20.19
CA THR A 74 -8.69 12.16 21.32
C THR A 74 -7.64 13.21 20.97
N ARG A 75 -7.31 13.37 19.68
CA ARG A 75 -6.32 14.32 19.16
C ARG A 75 -6.87 15.05 17.94
N ALA A 76 -6.62 16.35 17.80
CA ALA A 76 -6.91 17.03 16.53
C ALA A 76 -6.08 16.42 15.40
N LEU A 77 -6.72 16.20 14.24
CA LEU A 77 -6.05 15.75 13.02
C LEU A 77 -5.55 16.98 12.25
N ALA A 78 -4.27 17.01 11.91
CA ALA A 78 -3.63 18.22 11.41
C ALA A 78 -3.80 18.41 9.90
N ASP A 79 -3.77 17.33 9.13
CA ASP A 79 -3.77 17.36 7.68
C ASP A 79 -4.72 16.31 7.06
N ASN A 80 -4.93 16.40 5.75
CA ASN A 80 -5.82 15.46 5.05
C ASN A 80 -5.29 14.02 5.09
N TRP A 81 -3.97 13.81 5.22
CA TRP A 81 -3.38 12.48 5.33
C TRP A 81 -3.72 11.83 6.66
N ASP A 82 -3.59 12.55 7.77
CA ASP A 82 -4.02 12.11 9.10
C ASP A 82 -5.47 11.64 9.07
N HIS A 83 -6.34 12.38 8.37
CA HIS A 83 -7.73 11.98 8.22
C HIS A 83 -7.89 10.71 7.38
N LEU A 84 -7.16 10.54 6.29
CA LEU A 84 -7.23 9.31 5.48
C LEU A 84 -6.77 8.09 6.28
N PHE A 85 -5.69 8.21 7.06
CA PHE A 85 -5.23 7.13 7.94
C PHE A 85 -6.27 6.80 9.02
N PHE A 86 -6.86 7.83 9.64
CA PHE A 86 -7.87 7.64 10.67
C PHE A 86 -9.15 7.02 10.09
N MET A 87 -9.59 7.47 8.90
CA MET A 87 -10.70 6.86 8.17
C MET A 87 -10.47 5.37 7.92
N GLN A 88 -9.28 5.01 7.44
CA GLN A 88 -8.93 3.61 7.16
C GLN A 88 -8.89 2.77 8.45
N HIS A 89 -8.44 3.34 9.57
CA HIS A 89 -8.45 2.68 10.88
C HIS A 89 -9.88 2.30 11.32
N TYR A 90 -10.88 3.14 11.02
CA TYR A 90 -12.30 2.85 11.28
C TYR A 90 -13.00 2.13 10.12
N GLY A 91 -12.26 1.60 9.14
CA GLY A 91 -12.80 0.78 8.06
C GLY A 91 -13.52 1.55 6.95
N ILE A 92 -13.37 2.88 6.90
CA ILE A 92 -13.93 3.69 5.81
C ILE A 92 -13.04 3.51 4.58
N PRO A 93 -13.62 3.30 3.38
CA PRO A 93 -12.83 3.08 2.18
C PRO A 93 -12.02 4.33 1.79
N THR A 94 -10.74 4.13 1.50
CA THR A 94 -9.81 5.19 1.11
C THR A 94 -8.98 4.76 -0.09
N ARG A 95 -8.30 5.72 -0.73
CA ARG A 95 -7.32 5.44 -1.78
C ARG A 95 -6.01 4.82 -1.29
N LEU A 96 -5.83 4.69 0.03
CA LEU A 96 -4.56 4.24 0.62
C LEU A 96 -4.37 2.73 0.47
N LEU A 97 -3.12 2.34 0.25
CA LEU A 97 -2.68 0.95 0.22
C LEU A 97 -1.45 0.82 1.10
N ASP A 98 -1.53 -0.04 2.10
CA ASP A 98 -0.46 -0.21 3.10
C ASP A 98 0.67 -1.10 2.57
N TRP A 99 1.90 -0.65 2.76
CA TRP A 99 3.11 -1.41 2.47
C TRP A 99 4.00 -1.40 3.71
N THR A 100 4.78 -2.46 3.89
CA THR A 100 5.73 -2.58 5.00
C THR A 100 7.13 -2.87 4.48
N GLU A 101 8.15 -2.31 5.11
CA GLU A 101 9.55 -2.62 4.78
C GLU A 101 10.00 -3.97 5.36
N ASN A 102 9.22 -4.52 6.30
CA ASN A 102 9.52 -5.81 6.93
C ASN A 102 8.83 -6.95 6.16
N PRO A 103 9.59 -7.85 5.52
CA PRO A 103 9.02 -8.95 4.74
C PRO A 103 8.20 -9.92 5.59
N LEU A 104 8.53 -10.08 6.87
CA LEU A 104 7.81 -10.98 7.78
C LEU A 104 6.43 -10.43 8.14
N ILE A 105 6.28 -9.11 8.23
CA ILE A 105 4.97 -8.47 8.43
C ILE A 105 4.10 -8.70 7.18
N GLY A 106 4.68 -8.55 5.98
CA GLY A 106 3.99 -8.87 4.73
C GLY A 106 3.53 -10.34 4.68
N LEU A 107 4.41 -11.26 5.04
CA LEU A 107 4.08 -12.69 5.11
C LEU A 107 3.00 -12.99 6.16
N TYR A 108 3.10 -12.39 7.35
CA TYR A 108 2.11 -12.55 8.41
C TYR A 108 0.71 -12.18 7.93
N PHE A 109 0.54 -11.02 7.29
CA PHE A 109 -0.75 -10.61 6.74
C PHE A 109 -1.23 -11.51 5.60
N ALA A 110 -0.32 -12.02 4.76
CA ALA A 110 -0.68 -12.97 3.71
C ALA A 110 -1.29 -14.25 4.30
N ILE A 111 -0.68 -14.82 5.34
CA ILE A 111 -1.16 -16.04 5.98
C ILE A 111 -2.44 -15.77 6.78
N MET A 112 -2.46 -14.71 7.60
CA MET A 112 -3.59 -14.38 8.46
C MET A 112 -4.87 -14.01 7.70
N SER A 113 -4.74 -13.45 6.50
CA SER A 113 -5.89 -13.13 5.66
C SER A 113 -6.28 -14.26 4.71
N SER A 114 -5.57 -15.39 4.73
CA SER A 114 -5.88 -16.53 3.86
C SER A 114 -7.14 -17.24 4.33
N PRO A 115 -8.13 -17.47 3.45
CA PRO A 115 -9.35 -18.19 3.79
C PRO A 115 -9.03 -19.66 4.06
N PHE A 116 -9.18 -20.06 5.32
CA PHE A 116 -9.01 -21.43 5.79
C PHE A 116 -10.33 -22.02 6.28
N SER A 117 -10.43 -23.35 6.23
CA SER A 117 -11.49 -24.13 6.85
C SER A 117 -10.86 -25.16 7.80
N GLY A 118 -11.43 -25.34 8.98
CA GLY A 118 -10.88 -26.25 9.99
C GLY A 118 -11.20 -25.83 11.42
N LYS A 119 -10.87 -26.70 12.37
CA LYS A 119 -11.01 -26.40 13.81
C LYS A 119 -9.68 -25.84 14.32
N LEU A 120 -9.68 -24.57 14.74
CA LEU A 120 -8.54 -23.99 15.49
C LEU A 120 -8.44 -24.52 16.92
N ALA A 121 -9.55 -24.98 17.50
CA ALA A 121 -9.62 -25.37 18.90
C ALA A 121 -9.41 -26.89 19.08
N GLY A 122 -8.30 -27.27 19.72
CA GLY A 122 -7.93 -28.64 20.05
C GLY A 122 -6.41 -28.83 20.13
N ALA A 123 -5.95 -29.97 20.67
CA ALA A 123 -4.52 -30.28 20.80
C ALA A 123 -3.77 -30.41 19.45
N ASN A 124 -4.50 -30.61 18.34
CA ASN A 124 -3.98 -30.65 16.98
C ASN A 124 -4.90 -29.85 16.04
N PRO A 125 -4.63 -28.56 15.81
CA PRO A 125 -5.37 -27.78 14.82
C PRO A 125 -5.04 -28.29 13.42
N VAL A 126 -6.06 -28.73 12.69
CA VAL A 126 -5.95 -29.09 11.26
C VAL A 126 -6.60 -27.96 10.47
N LEU A 127 -5.78 -27.19 9.75
CA LEU A 127 -6.21 -26.09 8.90
C LEU A 127 -6.06 -26.50 7.44
N THR A 128 -7.13 -26.37 6.67
CA THR A 128 -7.12 -26.57 5.22
C THR A 128 -7.30 -25.21 4.56
N PHE A 129 -6.31 -24.79 3.78
CA PHE A 129 -6.36 -23.53 3.04
C PHE A 129 -7.03 -23.75 1.68
N SER A 130 -7.95 -22.86 1.32
CA SER A 130 -8.70 -22.98 0.06
C SER A 130 -7.94 -22.40 -1.15
N SER A 131 -6.94 -21.57 -0.91
CA SER A 131 -6.18 -20.89 -1.94
C SER A 131 -4.79 -20.49 -1.44
N ASP A 132 -3.85 -20.37 -2.37
CA ASP A 132 -2.51 -19.86 -2.08
C ASP A 132 -2.55 -18.38 -1.71
N ALA A 133 -1.82 -18.04 -0.65
CA ALA A 133 -1.57 -16.66 -0.27
C ALA A 133 -0.42 -16.07 -1.11
N ALA A 134 -0.38 -14.76 -1.26
CA ALA A 134 0.67 -14.06 -2.00
C ALA A 134 1.28 -12.92 -1.17
N VAL A 135 2.57 -12.70 -1.38
CA VAL A 135 3.29 -11.52 -0.89
C VAL A 135 3.72 -10.71 -2.09
N TRP A 136 3.18 -9.50 -2.20
CA TRP A 136 3.57 -8.54 -3.21
C TRP A 136 4.87 -7.88 -2.81
N ILE A 137 5.75 -7.68 -3.78
CA ILE A 137 7.05 -7.02 -3.61
C ILE A 137 7.06 -5.80 -4.53
N LEU A 138 7.39 -4.64 -3.98
CA LEU A 138 7.50 -3.37 -4.68
C LEU A 138 8.86 -2.76 -4.44
N ASP A 139 9.52 -2.33 -5.52
CA ASP A 139 10.67 -1.43 -5.44
C ASP A 139 10.14 0.02 -5.41
N PRO A 140 10.22 0.71 -4.25
CA PRO A 140 9.71 2.07 -4.11
C PRO A 140 10.52 3.08 -4.95
N VAL A 141 11.82 2.85 -5.16
CA VAL A 141 12.69 3.75 -5.91
C VAL A 141 12.37 3.65 -7.40
N ALA A 142 12.26 2.43 -7.93
CA ALA A 142 11.85 2.23 -9.33
C ALA A 142 10.42 2.73 -9.56
N TRP A 143 9.50 2.50 -8.63
CA TRP A 143 8.13 3.02 -8.70
C TRP A 143 8.10 4.55 -8.73
N ASN A 144 8.77 5.21 -7.79
CA ASN A 144 8.83 6.68 -7.74
C ASN A 144 9.45 7.25 -9.01
N ARG A 145 10.55 6.65 -9.49
CA ARG A 145 11.18 7.06 -10.75
C ARG A 145 10.22 6.91 -11.92
N HIS A 146 9.43 5.83 -11.97
CA HIS A 146 8.43 5.60 -13.02
C HIS A 146 7.27 6.59 -12.95
N ALA A 147 6.66 6.77 -11.77
CA ALA A 147 5.54 7.66 -11.55
C ALA A 147 5.87 9.14 -11.85
N LEU A 148 7.11 9.54 -11.60
CA LEU A 148 7.59 10.90 -11.85
C LEU A 148 8.19 11.09 -13.26
N ARG A 149 8.21 10.08 -14.14
CA ARG A 149 8.79 10.21 -15.51
C ARG A 149 8.22 11.39 -16.30
N GLN A 150 6.95 11.72 -16.11
CA GLN A 150 6.29 12.81 -16.82
C GLN A 150 6.43 14.18 -16.11
N ARG A 151 6.75 14.19 -14.81
CA ARG A 151 7.05 15.40 -14.06
C ARG A 151 8.56 15.58 -14.08
N ARG A 152 9.10 16.24 -15.11
CA ARG A 152 10.55 16.49 -15.27
C ARG A 152 11.13 17.27 -14.09
N PHE A 153 11.46 16.56 -13.02
CA PHE A 153 12.44 16.94 -12.03
C PHE A 153 13.68 16.11 -12.34
N ASP A 154 14.72 16.77 -12.87
CA ASP A 154 15.91 16.13 -13.44
C ASP A 154 16.90 15.63 -12.37
N ARG A 155 16.47 15.55 -11.11
CA ARG A 155 17.28 15.09 -9.98
C ARG A 155 16.51 14.06 -9.16
N GLY A 156 17.25 13.07 -8.65
CA GLY A 156 16.73 11.98 -7.83
C GLY A 156 16.20 12.45 -6.47
N ILE A 157 15.94 11.48 -5.60
CA ILE A 157 15.52 11.71 -4.21
C ILE A 157 16.59 12.58 -3.52
N LEU A 158 16.18 13.72 -2.98
CA LEU A 158 17.06 14.64 -2.25
C LEU A 158 17.64 13.93 -1.03
N MET A 159 18.95 13.77 -1.01
CA MET A 159 19.67 13.28 0.17
C MET A 159 20.01 14.48 1.07
N PRO A 160 20.01 14.33 2.41
CA PRO A 160 20.36 15.42 3.34
C PRO A 160 21.76 16.02 3.13
N SER A 161 22.64 15.31 2.42
CA SER A 161 23.99 15.74 2.05
C SER A 161 24.05 16.63 0.79
N GLU A 162 22.95 16.81 0.08
CA GLU A 162 22.91 17.58 -1.16
C GLU A 162 22.66 19.08 -0.92
N LYS A 163 23.33 19.94 -1.70
CA LYS A 163 23.20 21.40 -1.61
C LYS A 163 21.74 21.85 -1.81
N PRO A 164 21.25 22.85 -1.05
CA PRO A 164 19.85 23.30 -1.12
C PRO A 164 19.48 23.77 -2.54
N CYS A 165 18.32 23.29 -3.03
CA CYS A 165 17.85 23.57 -4.38
C CYS A 165 17.46 25.04 -4.57
N ARG A 166 17.83 25.61 -5.73
CA ARG A 166 17.23 26.87 -6.21
C ARG A 166 15.76 26.62 -6.58
N ALA A 167 14.94 27.64 -6.37
CA ALA A 167 13.49 27.60 -6.64
C ALA A 167 13.17 27.24 -8.10
N ILE A 168 12.04 26.55 -8.28
CA ILE A 168 11.48 26.13 -9.56
C ILE A 168 11.27 27.37 -10.45
N SER A 169 11.90 27.39 -11.63
CA SER A 169 11.57 28.35 -12.68
C SER A 169 10.55 27.74 -13.63
N PRO A 170 9.35 28.30 -13.79
CA PRO A 170 8.41 27.83 -14.80
C PRO A 170 9.00 28.04 -16.20
N LEU A 171 8.82 27.05 -17.08
CA LEU A 171 9.26 27.14 -18.46
C LEU A 171 8.49 28.26 -19.17
N ARG A 172 9.20 29.15 -19.87
CA ARG A 172 8.59 30.06 -20.85
C ARG A 172 7.97 29.21 -21.96
N GLY A 173 6.64 29.07 -21.95
CA GLY A 173 5.93 28.27 -22.94
C GLY A 173 4.48 27.93 -22.60
N PHE A 174 4.07 28.05 -21.32
CA PHE A 174 2.66 28.05 -20.97
C PHE A 174 2.05 29.40 -21.38
N ARG A 175 1.41 29.45 -22.54
CA ARG A 175 0.41 30.48 -22.85
C ARG A 175 -0.96 29.90 -22.55
N THR A 176 -1.74 30.66 -21.78
CA THR A 176 -3.16 30.48 -21.50
C THR A 176 -4.00 30.44 -22.76
#